data_AF-A0A2E5AMG1-F1
#
_entry.id   AF-A0A2E5AMG1-F1
#
_cell.length_a   1.000
_cell.length_b   1.000
_cell.length_c   1.000
_cell.angle_alpha   90.00
_cell.angle_beta   90.00
_cell.angle_gamma   90.00
#
_symmetry.space_group_name_H-M   'P 1'
#
loop_
_entity.id
_entity.type
_entity.pdbx_description
1 polymer ?
#
loop_
_entity_poly.entity_id
_entity_poly.type
_entity_poly.pdbx_seq_one_letter_code
_entity_poly.pdbx_strand_id
1 'polypeptide(L)'
;MRKITVSIILCAFGNIFSLEAQVSTSFKQPSIEKKSVLAPEKAKEIQNQIARIDAHLQAIETKKTFVLSSVSETERATASGWFDSMQEIQNQLIAKKTKLVNYLKSFGDE
;
A
#
# COMPACT_ATOMS: atom_id res chain seq x y z
N MET A 1 15.92 -2.28 -43.55
CA MET A 1 15.05 -1.22 -44.14
C MET A 1 13.60 -1.55 -43.83
N ARG A 2 12.74 -0.55 -43.56
CA ARG A 2 11.26 -0.65 -43.39
C ARG A 2 10.83 -1.47 -42.14
N LYS A 3 10.00 -1.01 -41.18
CA LYS A 3 8.69 -0.29 -41.15
C LYS A 3 7.56 -1.07 -41.87
N ILE A 4 6.29 -1.01 -41.47
CA ILE A 4 5.65 -0.12 -40.45
C ILE A 4 5.56 -0.79 -39.06
N THR A 5 4.46 -1.33 -38.47
CA THR A 5 3.02 -1.38 -38.81
C THR A 5 2.17 -1.57 -37.54
N VAL A 6 0.96 -0.98 -37.50
CA VAL A 6 -0.12 -1.20 -36.51
C VAL A 6 -1.44 -1.25 -37.29
N SER A 7 -2.35 -2.18 -36.96
CA SER A 7 -3.73 -2.15 -37.46
C SER A 7 -4.73 -2.37 -36.33
N ILE A 8 -5.56 -1.35 -36.10
CA ILE A 8 -6.74 -1.38 -35.24
C ILE A 8 -7.96 -1.46 -36.16
N ILE A 9 -8.69 -2.58 -36.13
CA ILE A 9 -10.05 -2.76 -36.68
C ILE A 9 -10.68 -3.82 -35.74
N LEU A 10 -11.60 -3.56 -34.81
CA LEU A 10 -12.81 -2.72 -34.74
C LEU A 10 -14.03 -3.33 -35.47
N CYS A 11 -15.04 -3.70 -34.66
CA CYS A 11 -16.42 -4.07 -35.02
C CYS A 11 -16.69 -5.34 -35.86
N ALA A 12 -17.49 -6.25 -35.30
CA ALA A 12 -18.89 -6.43 -35.72
C ALA A 12 -19.72 -7.17 -34.66
N PHE A 13 -21.01 -6.87 -34.60
CA PHE A 13 -21.98 -7.50 -33.69
C PHE A 13 -22.47 -8.85 -34.24
N GLY A 14 -22.73 -9.81 -33.35
CA GLY A 14 -23.36 -11.09 -33.68
C GLY A 14 -24.15 -11.65 -32.50
N ASN A 15 -25.43 -11.27 -32.39
CA ASN A 15 -26.35 -11.85 -31.41
C ASN A 15 -26.58 -13.34 -31.69
N ILE A 16 -26.40 -14.20 -30.68
CA ILE A 16 -27.31 -15.33 -30.46
C ILE A 16 -27.76 -15.29 -29.01
N PHE A 17 -29.06 -15.03 -28.87
CA PHE A 17 -29.83 -15.11 -27.63
C PHE A 17 -29.92 -16.58 -27.21
N SER A 18 -29.71 -16.89 -25.93
CA SER A 18 -30.34 -18.06 -25.31
C SER A 18 -30.88 -17.64 -23.93
N LEU A 19 -32.18 -17.41 -23.90
CA LEU A 19 -32.92 -16.93 -22.74
C LEU A 19 -33.49 -18.12 -21.98
N GLU A 20 -32.73 -18.67 -21.03
CA GLU A 20 -33.25 -19.66 -20.08
C GLU A 20 -33.69 -18.93 -18.80
N ALA A 21 -34.97 -18.59 -18.72
CA ALA A 21 -35.53 -17.93 -17.55
C ALA A 21 -35.85 -18.97 -16.46
N GLN A 22 -35.08 -18.99 -15.37
CA GLN A 22 -35.47 -19.71 -14.15
C GLN A 22 -35.95 -18.73 -13.08
N VAL A 23 -37.29 -18.71 -12.94
CA VAL A 23 -38.04 -18.03 -11.88
C VAL A 23 -38.06 -18.91 -10.63
N SER A 24 -38.25 -18.28 -9.46
CA SER A 24 -38.40 -18.90 -8.12
C SER A 24 -37.05 -19.22 -7.43
N THR A 25 -36.83 -18.97 -6.14
CA THR A 25 -37.73 -18.51 -5.06
C THR A 25 -37.08 -17.42 -4.20
N SER A 26 -37.92 -16.64 -3.50
CA SER A 26 -37.48 -15.73 -2.45
C SER A 26 -36.79 -16.50 -1.31
N PHE A 27 -35.50 -16.23 -1.09
CA PHE A 27 -34.84 -16.52 0.18
C PHE A 27 -34.38 -15.21 0.82
N LYS A 28 -35.03 -14.87 1.93
CA LYS A 28 -34.73 -13.69 2.75
C LYS A 28 -33.43 -13.94 3.51
N GLN A 29 -32.30 -13.69 2.85
CA GLN A 29 -30.99 -13.94 3.42
C GLN A 29 -30.77 -13.00 4.62
N PRO A 30 -30.47 -13.52 5.83
CA PRO A 30 -30.11 -12.66 6.94
C PRO A 30 -28.83 -11.89 6.61
N SER A 31 -28.76 -10.64 7.06
CA SER A 31 -27.57 -9.80 6.97
C SER A 31 -26.49 -10.35 7.90
N ILE A 32 -25.81 -11.42 7.48
CA ILE A 32 -24.59 -11.89 8.10
C ILE A 32 -23.55 -10.81 7.86
N GLU A 33 -23.18 -10.09 8.91
CA GLU A 33 -21.98 -9.26 8.90
C GLU A 33 -20.81 -10.14 8.47
N LYS A 34 -20.31 -9.87 7.25
CA LYS A 34 -19.25 -10.67 6.66
C LYS A 34 -17.94 -10.32 7.36
N LYS A 35 -17.69 -10.95 8.52
CA LYS A 35 -16.45 -10.86 9.29
C LYS A 35 -15.30 -11.17 8.34
N SER A 36 -14.62 -10.12 7.89
CA SER A 36 -13.73 -10.18 6.73
C SER A 36 -12.38 -10.72 7.16
N VAL A 37 -12.27 -12.04 7.37
CA VAL A 37 -11.00 -12.68 7.75
C VAL A 37 -9.89 -12.31 6.76
N LEU A 38 -8.82 -11.70 7.27
CA LEU A 38 -7.67 -11.30 6.45
C LEU A 38 -6.90 -12.54 6.00
N ALA A 39 -6.70 -12.69 4.69
CA ALA A 39 -5.94 -13.80 4.13
C ALA A 39 -4.48 -13.80 4.66
N PRO A 40 -3.91 -14.96 5.08
CA PRO A 40 -2.57 -15.02 5.67
C PRO A 40 -1.46 -14.36 4.83
N GLU A 41 -1.48 -14.53 3.51
CA GLU A 41 -0.52 -13.90 2.60
C GLU A 41 -0.62 -12.36 2.60
N LYS A 42 -1.82 -11.80 2.80
CA LYS A 42 -2.00 -10.34 2.93
C LYS A 42 -1.51 -9.84 4.29
N ALA A 43 -1.72 -10.60 5.37
CA ALA A 43 -1.16 -10.27 6.69
C ALA A 43 0.38 -10.27 6.65
N LYS A 44 0.99 -11.28 6.04
CA LYS A 44 2.45 -11.42 5.85
C LYS A 44 3.04 -10.29 5.01
N GLU A 45 2.38 -9.91 3.90
CA GLU A 45 2.83 -8.78 3.08
C GLU A 45 2.80 -7.45 3.87
N ILE A 46 1.77 -7.23 4.68
CA ILE A 46 1.67 -6.02 5.51
C ILE A 46 2.74 -6.01 6.61
N GLN A 47 3.03 -7.17 7.23
CA GLN A 47 4.15 -7.33 8.17
C GLN A 47 5.50 -7.02 7.51
N ASN A 48 5.73 -7.49 6.28
CA ASN A 48 6.94 -7.16 5.50
C ASN A 48 7.06 -5.64 5.24
N GLN A 49 5.94 -4.96 4.93
CA GLN A 49 5.93 -3.51 4.73
C GLN A 49 6.23 -2.74 6.03
N ILE A 50 5.72 -3.20 7.18
CA ILE A 50 6.04 -2.63 8.49
C ILE A 50 7.54 -2.79 8.79
N ALA A 51 8.10 -3.99 8.59
CA ALA A 51 9.52 -4.25 8.81
C ALA A 51 10.44 -3.38 7.91
N ARG A 52 10.05 -3.15 6.65
CA ARG A 52 10.75 -2.22 5.75
C ARG A 52 10.70 -0.76 6.24
N ILE A 53 9.55 -0.32 6.75
CA ILE A 53 9.43 1.03 7.34
C ILE A 53 10.34 1.17 8.56
N ASP A 54 10.41 0.16 9.43
CA ASP A 54 11.27 0.18 10.61
C ASP A 54 12.76 0.23 10.25
N ALA A 55 13.19 -0.53 9.23
CA ALA A 55 14.55 -0.45 8.71
C ALA A 55 14.88 0.96 8.15
N HIS A 56 13.93 1.62 7.48
CA HIS A 56 14.12 3.00 7.01
C HIS A 56 14.19 4.01 8.16
N LEU A 57 13.35 3.88 9.19
CA LEU A 57 13.41 4.74 10.38
C LEU A 57 14.75 4.59 11.12
N GLN A 58 15.25 3.36 11.29
CA GLN A 58 16.57 3.10 11.87
C GLN A 58 17.71 3.70 11.04
N ALA A 59 17.62 3.62 9.70
CA ALA A 59 18.62 4.21 8.81
C ALA A 59 18.67 5.75 8.92
N ILE A 60 17.50 6.41 9.08
CA ILE A 60 17.43 7.86 9.29
C ILE A 60 18.09 8.25 10.62
N GLU A 61 17.75 7.59 11.74
CA GLU A 61 18.38 7.89 13.03
C GLU A 61 19.88 7.59 13.06
N THR A 62 20.33 6.53 12.38
CA THR A 62 21.76 6.23 12.20
C THR A 62 22.46 7.36 11.43
N LYS A 63 21.86 7.86 10.33
CA LYS A 63 22.44 8.95 9.54
C LYS A 63 22.41 10.28 10.29
N LYS A 64 21.35 10.56 11.06
CA LYS A 64 21.20 11.74 11.92
C LYS A 64 22.27 11.76 13.02
N THR A 65 22.50 10.61 13.66
CA THR A 65 23.60 10.43 14.63
C THR A 65 24.96 10.71 13.99
N PHE A 66 25.21 10.17 12.79
CA PHE A 66 26.45 10.46 12.04
C PHE A 66 26.60 11.96 11.73
N VAL A 67 25.56 12.62 11.22
CA VAL A 67 25.60 14.06 10.90
C VAL A 67 25.90 14.89 12.15
N LEU A 68 25.23 14.62 13.26
CA LEU A 68 25.42 15.31 14.55
C LEU A 68 26.80 15.05 15.19
N SER A 69 27.53 14.02 14.76
CA SER A 69 28.89 13.74 15.26
C SER A 69 29.98 14.65 14.66
N SER A 70 29.64 15.44 13.62
CA SER A 70 30.56 16.38 12.97
C SER A 70 29.96 17.77 12.87
N VAL A 71 30.71 18.79 13.30
CA VAL A 71 30.29 20.20 13.23
C VAL A 71 30.04 20.62 11.78
N SER A 72 30.94 20.29 10.86
CA SER A 72 30.80 20.68 9.44
C SER A 72 29.64 19.96 8.73
N GLU A 73 29.35 18.71 9.09
CA GLU A 73 28.15 18.01 8.57
C GLU A 73 26.87 18.60 9.17
N THR A 74 26.88 18.96 10.46
CA THR A 74 25.75 19.59 11.15
C THR A 74 25.43 20.97 10.57
N GLU A 75 26.43 21.81 10.32
CA GLU A 75 26.28 23.12 9.67
C GLU A 75 25.69 22.96 8.27
N ARG A 76 26.23 22.04 7.46
CA ARG A 76 25.71 21.74 6.12
C ARG A 76 24.27 21.22 6.15
N ALA A 77 23.94 20.32 7.08
CA ALA A 77 22.60 19.78 7.24
C ALA A 77 21.60 20.83 7.72
N THR A 78 22.03 21.76 8.59
CA THR A 78 21.22 22.89 9.04
C THR A 78 20.96 23.87 7.91
N ALA A 79 22.01 24.31 7.20
CA ALA A 79 21.90 25.27 6.09
C ALA A 79 21.09 24.74 4.89
N SER A 80 20.96 23.42 4.75
CA SER A 80 20.17 22.78 3.68
C SER A 80 18.76 22.36 4.08
N GLY A 81 18.33 22.58 5.33
CA GLY A 81 17.02 22.11 5.81
C GLY A 81 16.90 20.58 5.85
N TRP A 82 18.03 19.88 5.95
CA TRP A 82 18.06 18.41 5.91
C TRP A 82 17.34 17.79 7.11
N PHE A 83 17.50 18.36 8.31
CA PHE A 83 16.84 17.87 9.51
C PHE A 83 15.31 17.93 9.41
N ASP A 84 14.76 19.06 8.94
CA ASP A 84 13.30 19.22 8.75
C ASP A 84 12.77 18.24 7.70
N SER A 85 13.51 18.08 6.60
CA SER A 85 13.19 17.12 5.54
C SER A 85 13.19 15.67 6.06
N MET A 86 14.16 15.29 6.91
CA MET A 86 14.20 13.97 7.53
C MET A 86 13.06 13.77 8.54
N GLN A 87 12.76 14.79 9.36
CA GLN A 87 11.68 14.73 10.34
C GLN A 87 10.32 14.52 9.65
N GLU A 88 10.07 15.20 8.54
CA GLU A 88 8.85 15.02 7.76
C GLU A 88 8.77 13.61 7.15
N ILE A 89 9.87 13.08 6.61
CA ILE A 89 9.92 11.69 6.12
C ILE A 89 9.65 10.69 7.27
N GLN A 90 10.21 10.92 8.47
CA GLN A 90 9.94 10.09 9.65
C GLN A 90 8.46 10.14 10.03
N ASN A 91 7.84 11.32 10.04
CA ASN A 91 6.41 11.50 10.33
C ASN A 91 5.54 10.71 9.34
N GLN A 92 5.83 10.80 8.03
CA GLN A 92 5.11 10.06 6.99
C GLN A 92 5.28 8.54 7.12
N LEU A 93 6.50 8.07 7.42
CA LEU A 93 6.80 6.66 7.67
C LEU A 93 6.03 6.13 8.89
N ILE A 94 6.05 6.86 10.01
CA ILE A 94 5.31 6.52 11.23
C ILE A 94 3.81 6.48 10.95
N ALA A 95 3.26 7.50 10.28
CA ALA A 95 1.83 7.54 9.92
C ALA A 95 1.43 6.36 9.03
N LYS A 96 2.30 5.95 8.08
CA LYS A 96 2.07 4.75 7.25
C LYS A 96 2.14 3.47 8.08
N LYS A 97 3.13 3.30 8.95
CA LYS A 97 3.23 2.14 9.86
C LYS A 97 1.99 2.02 10.75
N THR A 98 1.54 3.11 11.36
CA THR A 98 0.32 3.14 12.20
C THR A 98 -0.92 2.70 11.41
N LYS A 99 -1.10 3.17 10.17
CA LYS A 99 -2.21 2.71 9.30
C LYS A 99 -2.14 1.20 9.03
N LEU A 100 -0.96 0.66 8.74
CA LEU A 100 -0.76 -0.78 8.49
C LEU A 100 -1.00 -1.63 9.74
N VAL A 101 -0.52 -1.19 10.91
CA VAL A 101 -0.75 -1.86 12.21
C VAL A 101 -2.23 -1.84 12.58
N ASN A 102 -2.91 -0.70 12.44
CA ASN A 102 -4.34 -0.60 12.74
C ASN A 102 -5.20 -1.45 11.79
N TYR A 103 -4.82 -1.53 10.51
CA TYR A 103 -5.44 -2.44 9.56
C TYR A 103 -5.30 -3.90 10.02
N LEU A 104 -4.10 -4.37 10.39
CA LEU A 104 -3.93 -5.73 10.93
C LEU A 104 -4.79 -5.98 12.18
N LYS A 105 -4.84 -5.04 13.13
CA LYS A 105 -5.65 -5.16 14.36
C LYS A 105 -7.15 -5.31 14.09
N SER A 106 -7.68 -4.61 13.08
CA SER A 106 -9.10 -4.73 12.67
C SER A 106 -9.53 -6.14 12.21
N PHE A 107 -8.58 -7.08 12.09
CA PHE A 107 -8.82 -8.50 11.79
C PHE A 107 -8.32 -9.46 12.90
N GLY A 108 -7.80 -8.94 14.01
CA GLY A 108 -7.16 -9.72 15.07
C GLY A 108 -7.70 -9.51 16.49
N ASP A 109 -8.59 -8.55 16.71
CA ASP A 109 -9.27 -8.33 17.99
C ASP A 109 -10.52 -9.24 18.10
N GLU A 110 -10.32 -10.53 18.37
CA GLU A 110 -11.36 -11.55 18.69
C GLU A 110 -10.92 -12.45 19.85
#